data_AF-A0AAD0MWA2-F1
#
_entry.id   AF-A0AAD0MWA2-F1
#
_cell.length_a   1.000
_cell.length_b   1.000
_cell.length_c   1.000
_cell.angle_alpha   90.00
_cell.angle_beta   90.00
_cell.angle_gamma   90.00
#
_symmetry.space_group_name_H-M   'P 1'
#
loop_
_entity.id
_entity.type
_entity.pdbx_description
1 polymer ?
#
loop_
_entity_poly.entity_id
_entity_poly.type
_entity_poly.pdbx_seq_one_letter_code
_entity_poly.pdbx_strand_id
1 'polypeptide(L)'
;MENVNKGLIFGFAVIAAVAIGAYTFQFWGWPLSRNPSDWAHFATYLSGTVGVTAVVATLIVLVRTLGQQQALIDSQSKMLEKQEGQLKLTQQQVDGEESRRQVELAYNCAINIVPTMINELEKQKDMTLINYLGKEGLDIELPREADLDITIRAMLKEEDYYAWLEHLQTGWMVATCQAIIGNAYRLGVIVSDCLYVASELEDYFRAIIGAENFRLIRCGMLFNKNMPGSNFNKHQRSLRIVDGQQSNDVEQFWHDLGEKVYKKQPTD
;
A
#
# COMPACT_ATOMS: atom_id res chain seq x y z
N MET A 1 4.17 -41.72 25.60
CA MET A 1 4.21 -42.87 24.67
C MET A 1 5.09 -44.00 25.18
N GLU A 2 6.24 -43.72 25.82
CA GLU A 2 7.17 -44.77 26.31
C GLU A 2 6.53 -45.77 27.30
N ASN A 3 5.68 -45.31 28.22
CA ASN A 3 5.00 -46.18 29.20
C ASN A 3 3.95 -47.10 28.58
N VAL A 4 3.35 -46.70 27.44
CA VAL A 4 2.37 -47.52 26.71
C VAL A 4 3.07 -48.69 26.00
N ASN A 5 4.25 -48.44 25.44
CA ASN A 5 5.07 -49.48 24.81
C ASN A 5 5.57 -50.50 25.83
N LYS A 6 6.02 -50.06 27.01
CA LYS A 6 6.43 -50.95 28.11
C LYS A 6 5.27 -51.84 28.59
N GLY A 7 4.06 -51.28 28.68
CA GLY A 7 2.85 -52.03 29.05
C GLY A 7 2.46 -53.10 28.04
N LEU A 8 2.51 -52.80 26.74
CA LEU A 8 2.22 -53.77 25.67
C LEU A 8 3.24 -54.90 25.61
N ILE A 9 4.53 -54.58 25.71
CA ILE A 9 5.60 -55.58 25.73
C ILE A 9 5.47 -56.50 26.95
N PHE A 10 5.20 -55.92 28.13
CA PHE A 10 4.97 -56.68 29.35
C PHE A 10 3.73 -57.57 29.24
N GLY A 11 2.62 -57.04 28.73
CA GLY A 11 1.39 -57.82 28.51
C GLY A 11 1.61 -59.01 27.57
N PHE A 12 2.33 -58.79 26.46
CA PHE A 12 2.67 -59.86 25.52
C PHE A 12 3.57 -60.94 26.15
N ALA A 13 4.57 -60.53 26.92
CA ALA A 13 5.46 -61.44 27.63
C ALA A 13 4.71 -62.30 28.66
N VAL A 14 3.75 -61.71 29.40
CA VAL A 14 2.91 -62.44 30.37
C VAL A 14 2.00 -63.45 29.66
N ILE A 15 1.34 -63.07 28.57
CA ILE A 15 0.48 -63.98 27.81
C ILE A 15 1.29 -65.15 27.24
N ALA A 16 2.48 -64.88 26.67
CA ALA A 16 3.38 -65.91 26.18
C ALA A 16 3.85 -66.85 27.30
N ALA A 17 4.24 -66.31 28.46
CA ALA A 17 4.64 -67.11 29.61
C ALA A 17 3.51 -68.00 30.14
N VAL A 18 2.27 -67.49 30.19
CA VAL A 18 1.09 -68.27 30.60
C VAL A 18 0.77 -69.35 29.58
N ALA A 19 0.85 -69.06 28.28
CA ALA A 19 0.61 -70.05 27.24
C ALA A 19 1.67 -71.17 27.26
N ILE A 20 2.94 -70.81 27.40
CA ILE A 20 4.05 -71.76 27.55
C ILE A 20 3.86 -72.57 28.84
N GLY A 21 3.53 -71.92 29.96
CA GLY A 21 3.31 -72.57 31.25
C GLY A 21 2.12 -73.53 31.26
N ALA A 22 1.00 -73.16 30.64
CA ALA A 22 -0.17 -74.02 30.50
C ALA A 22 0.12 -75.22 29.59
N TYR A 23 0.86 -75.01 28.50
CA TYR A 23 1.31 -76.09 27.63
C TYR A 23 2.26 -77.05 28.35
N THR A 24 3.30 -76.53 29.01
CA THR A 24 4.25 -77.37 29.73
C THR A 24 3.56 -78.13 30.85
N PHE A 25 2.65 -77.51 31.61
CA PHE A 25 1.89 -78.18 32.67
C PHE A 25 0.98 -79.30 32.14
N GLN A 26 0.20 -79.03 31.09
CA GLN A 26 -0.75 -80.01 30.55
C GLN A 26 -0.06 -81.20 29.86
N PHE A 27 1.10 -80.98 29.24
CA PHE A 27 1.83 -81.99 28.48
C PHE A 27 3.09 -82.50 29.20
N TRP A 28 3.27 -82.16 30.49
CA TRP A 28 4.42 -82.63 31.27
C TRP A 28 4.34 -84.14 31.47
N GLY A 29 5.15 -84.90 30.71
CA GLY A 29 5.26 -86.35 30.84
C GLY A 29 4.57 -87.17 29.74
N TRP A 30 3.90 -86.53 28.78
CA TRP A 30 3.41 -87.23 27.58
C TRP A 30 4.46 -87.07 26.47
N PRO A 31 4.85 -88.15 25.75
CA PRO A 31 5.78 -88.01 24.64
C PRO A 31 5.15 -87.10 23.56
N LEU A 32 5.91 -86.11 23.07
CA LEU A 32 5.50 -85.26 21.94
C LEU A 32 4.94 -86.15 20.82
N SER A 33 3.76 -85.80 20.30
CA SER A 33 3.16 -86.57 19.20
C SER A 33 4.15 -86.63 18.04
N ARG A 34 4.55 -87.84 17.69
CA ARG A 34 5.41 -88.11 16.53
C ARG A 34 4.65 -88.04 15.21
N ASN A 35 3.32 -87.91 15.26
CA ASN A 35 2.48 -87.79 14.09
C ASN A 35 2.46 -86.34 13.61
N PRO A 36 2.97 -86.03 12.40
CA PRO A 36 2.97 -84.67 11.86
C PRO A 36 1.56 -84.07 11.69
N SER A 37 0.53 -84.92 11.57
CA SER A 37 -0.87 -84.50 11.40
C SER A 37 -1.40 -83.69 12.60
N ASP A 38 -1.00 -84.04 13.82
CA ASP A 38 -1.47 -83.35 15.04
C ASP A 38 -0.90 -81.92 15.11
N TRP A 39 0.35 -81.76 14.66
CA TRP A 39 1.00 -80.45 14.53
C TRP A 39 0.34 -79.58 13.47
N ALA A 40 -0.13 -80.17 12.37
CA ALA A 40 -0.85 -79.43 11.33
C ALA A 40 -2.20 -78.89 11.85
N HIS A 41 -2.95 -79.67 12.63
CA HIS A 41 -4.19 -79.20 13.24
C HIS A 41 -3.95 -78.12 14.30
N PHE A 42 -2.92 -78.26 15.13
CA PHE A 42 -2.53 -77.22 16.09
C PHE A 42 -2.12 -75.92 15.39
N ALA A 43 -1.28 -76.00 14.35
CA ALA A 43 -0.88 -74.85 13.55
C ALA A 43 -2.08 -74.19 12.86
N THR A 44 -3.06 -74.98 12.41
CA THR A 44 -4.31 -74.47 11.81
C THR A 44 -5.17 -73.75 12.85
N TYR A 45 -5.33 -74.32 14.05
CA TYR A 45 -6.08 -73.69 15.13
C TYR A 45 -5.41 -72.40 15.62
N LEU A 46 -4.09 -72.44 15.81
CA LEU A 46 -3.30 -71.32 16.29
C LEU A 46 -3.27 -70.19 15.24
N SER A 47 -3.08 -70.51 13.96
CA SER A 47 -3.14 -69.49 12.89
C SER A 47 -4.54 -68.90 12.74
N GLY A 48 -5.61 -69.71 12.90
CA GLY A 48 -6.99 -69.23 12.87
C GLY A 48 -7.33 -68.28 14.04
N THR A 49 -6.92 -68.61 15.26
CA THR A 49 -7.26 -67.82 16.45
C THR A 49 -6.34 -66.61 16.64
N VAL A 50 -5.02 -66.78 16.48
CA VAL A 50 -4.04 -65.70 16.59
C VAL A 50 -4.16 -64.71 15.43
N GLY A 51 -4.43 -65.19 14.21
CA GLY A 51 -4.65 -64.33 13.06
C GLY A 51 -5.83 -63.38 13.25
N VAL A 52 -6.98 -63.91 13.69
CA VAL A 52 -8.19 -63.10 13.93
C VAL A 52 -7.99 -62.11 15.07
N THR A 53 -7.37 -62.54 16.18
CA THR A 53 -7.11 -61.63 17.32
C THR A 53 -6.11 -60.53 16.97
N ALA A 54 -5.08 -60.82 16.17
CA ALA A 54 -4.14 -59.81 15.68
C ALA A 54 -4.85 -58.74 14.84
N VAL A 55 -5.72 -59.15 13.90
CA VAL A 55 -6.50 -58.21 13.06
C VAL A 55 -7.41 -57.33 13.91
N VAL A 56 -8.12 -57.91 14.89
CA VAL A 56 -8.99 -57.13 15.81
C VAL A 56 -8.17 -56.14 16.64
N ALA A 57 -7.02 -56.55 17.17
CA ALA A 57 -6.13 -55.67 17.91
C ALA A 57 -5.61 -54.52 17.03
N THR A 58 -5.18 -54.81 15.80
CA THR A 58 -4.76 -53.79 14.82
C THR A 58 -5.89 -52.82 14.50
N LEU A 59 -7.13 -53.29 14.34
CA LEU A 59 -8.29 -52.43 14.08
C LEU A 59 -8.58 -51.50 15.25
N ILE A 60 -8.54 -52.00 16.50
CA ILE A 60 -8.74 -51.18 17.71
C ILE A 60 -7.67 -50.09 17.80
N VAL A 61 -6.41 -50.45 17.56
CA VAL A 61 -5.30 -49.49 17.54
C VAL A 61 -5.52 -48.45 16.44
N LEU A 62 -5.89 -48.87 15.23
CA LEU A 62 -6.15 -47.98 14.10
C LEU A 62 -7.28 -46.98 14.40
N VAL A 63 -8.41 -47.45 14.93
CA VAL A 63 -9.55 -46.60 15.33
C VAL A 63 -9.12 -45.57 16.37
N ARG A 64 -8.30 -45.99 17.36
CA ARG A 64 -7.76 -45.07 18.37
C ARG A 64 -6.82 -44.03 17.76
N THR A 65 -5.95 -44.45 16.84
CA THR A 65 -5.02 -43.55 16.12
C THR A 65 -5.77 -42.54 15.27
N LEU A 66 -6.83 -42.95 14.55
CA LEU A 66 -7.68 -42.03 13.78
C LEU A 66 -8.38 -41.01 14.68
N GLY A 67 -8.88 -41.42 15.85
CA GLY A 67 -9.47 -40.49 16.82
C GLY A 67 -8.47 -39.45 17.34
N GLN A 68 -7.22 -39.85 17.58
CA GLN A 68 -6.15 -38.92 17.97
C GLN A 68 -5.76 -37.96 16.85
N GLN A 69 -5.73 -38.43 15.61
CA GLN A 69 -5.46 -37.58 14.43
C GLN A 69 -6.56 -36.54 14.24
N GLN A 70 -7.84 -36.93 14.39
CA GLN A 70 -8.95 -35.98 14.28
C GLN A 70 -8.86 -34.87 15.33
N ALA A 71 -8.58 -35.21 16.60
CA ALA A 71 -8.41 -34.21 17.65
C ALA A 71 -7.24 -33.25 17.38
N LEU A 72 -6.16 -33.74 16.75
CA LEU A 72 -5.05 -32.91 16.34
C LEU A 72 -5.45 -31.95 15.21
N ILE A 73 -6.19 -32.44 14.20
CA ILE A 73 -6.71 -31.64 13.09
C ILE A 73 -7.67 -30.56 13.61
N ASP A 74 -8.56 -30.90 14.53
CA ASP A 74 -9.49 -29.95 15.16
C ASP A 74 -8.75 -28.88 15.98
N SER A 75 -7.66 -29.26 16.64
CA SER A 75 -6.81 -28.31 17.36
C SER A 75 -6.04 -27.39 16.41
N GLN A 76 -5.53 -27.92 15.29
CA GLN A 76 -4.79 -27.14 14.30
C GLN A 76 -5.71 -26.16 13.58
N SER A 77 -6.91 -26.58 13.19
CA SER A 77 -7.91 -25.71 12.56
C SER A 77 -8.34 -24.56 13.49
N LYS A 78 -8.59 -24.83 14.78
CA LYS A 78 -8.84 -23.76 15.77
C LYS A 78 -7.66 -22.81 15.95
N MET A 79 -6.42 -23.30 15.84
CA MET A 79 -5.23 -22.47 15.94
C MET A 79 -5.09 -21.56 14.71
N LEU A 80 -5.35 -22.08 13.51
CA LEU A 80 -5.36 -21.31 12.27
C LEU A 80 -6.43 -20.22 12.31
N GLU A 81 -7.65 -20.53 12.74
CA GLU A 81 -8.73 -19.54 12.88
C GLU A 81 -8.34 -18.41 13.84
N LYS A 82 -7.70 -18.73 14.97
CA LYS A 82 -7.18 -17.72 15.91
C LYS A 82 -6.07 -16.86 15.29
N GLN A 83 -5.17 -17.47 14.53
CA GLN A 83 -4.10 -16.74 13.85
C GLN A 83 -4.65 -15.81 12.77
N GLU A 84 -5.62 -16.25 11.98
CA GLU A 84 -6.31 -15.40 11.00
C GLU A 84 -7.03 -14.23 11.68
N GLY A 85 -7.69 -14.48 12.82
CA GLY A 85 -8.30 -13.43 13.63
C GLY A 85 -7.28 -12.39 14.13
N GLN A 86 -6.14 -12.85 14.63
CA GLN A 86 -5.05 -11.96 15.06
C GLN A 86 -4.45 -11.17 13.90
N LEU A 87 -4.21 -11.79 12.75
CA LEU A 87 -3.71 -11.11 11.56
C LEU A 87 -4.66 -10.01 11.09
N LYS A 88 -5.98 -10.27 11.09
CA LYS A 88 -6.98 -9.25 10.73
C LYS A 88 -6.96 -8.07 11.71
N LEU A 89 -6.87 -8.33 13.02
CA LEU A 89 -6.79 -7.27 14.02
C LEU A 89 -5.49 -6.45 13.89
N THR A 90 -4.35 -7.11 13.68
CA THR A 90 -3.07 -6.43 13.44
C THR A 90 -3.12 -5.59 12.18
N GLN A 91 -3.69 -6.11 11.08
CA GLN A 91 -3.84 -5.36 9.85
C GLN A 91 -4.70 -4.10 10.07
N GLN A 92 -5.83 -4.22 10.75
CA GLN A 92 -6.69 -3.08 11.08
C GLN A 92 -5.97 -2.03 11.96
N GLN A 93 -5.11 -2.47 12.88
CA GLN A 93 -4.30 -1.56 13.69
C GLN A 93 -3.27 -0.81 12.86
N VAL A 94 -2.57 -1.50 11.96
CA VAL A 94 -1.58 -0.91 11.06
C VAL A 94 -2.25 0.08 10.11
N ASP A 95 -3.38 -0.28 9.50
CA ASP A 95 -4.11 0.61 8.59
C ASP A 95 -4.62 1.86 9.34
N GLY A 96 -5.08 1.69 10.57
CA GLY A 96 -5.51 2.81 11.43
C GLY A 96 -4.36 3.72 11.84
N GLU A 97 -3.18 3.16 12.15
CA GLU A 97 -1.97 3.93 12.47
C GLU A 97 -1.44 4.67 11.24
N GLU A 98 -1.43 4.04 10.07
CA GLU A 98 -1.03 4.67 8.82
C GLU A 98 -1.94 5.86 8.49
N SER A 99 -3.26 5.70 8.59
CA SER A 99 -4.21 6.79 8.38
C SER A 99 -3.97 7.95 9.35
N ARG A 100 -3.76 7.66 10.64
CA ARG A 100 -3.41 8.70 11.65
C ARG A 100 -2.12 9.43 11.31
N ARG A 101 -1.10 8.69 10.89
CA ARG A 101 0.20 9.26 10.50
C ARG A 101 0.07 10.14 9.26
N GLN A 102 -0.71 9.73 8.25
CA GLN A 102 -0.96 10.55 7.06
C GLN A 102 -1.65 11.87 7.43
N VAL A 103 -2.65 11.83 8.33
CA VAL A 103 -3.31 13.02 8.85
C VAL A 103 -2.32 13.93 9.57
N GLU A 104 -1.51 13.39 10.49
CA GLU A 104 -0.49 14.16 11.22
C GLU A 104 0.51 14.83 10.27
N LEU A 105 0.97 14.13 9.23
CA LEU A 105 1.85 14.68 8.19
C LEU A 105 1.17 15.80 7.40
N ALA A 106 -0.12 15.68 7.07
CA ALA A 106 -0.88 16.72 6.39
C ALA A 106 -0.98 17.99 7.27
N TYR A 107 -1.28 17.85 8.56
CA TYR A 107 -1.29 18.97 9.51
C TYR A 107 0.09 19.60 9.69
N ASN A 108 1.14 18.79 9.82
CA ASN A 108 2.51 19.28 9.94
C ASN A 108 2.92 20.07 8.69
N CYS A 109 2.60 19.56 7.50
CA CYS A 109 2.84 20.24 6.24
C CYS A 109 2.06 21.57 6.17
N ALA A 110 0.78 21.56 6.54
CA ALA A 110 -0.06 22.76 6.55
C ALA A 110 0.47 23.84 7.51
N ILE A 111 1.00 23.46 8.67
CA ILE A 111 1.46 24.42 9.69
C ILE A 111 2.89 24.90 9.41
N ASN A 112 3.79 24.02 8.96
CA ASN A 112 5.23 24.33 8.90
C ASN A 112 5.72 24.68 7.49
N ILE A 113 5.16 24.04 6.46
CA ILE A 113 5.66 24.15 5.08
C ILE A 113 4.87 25.21 4.31
N VAL A 114 3.54 25.14 4.37
CA VAL A 114 2.66 26.04 3.60
C VAL A 114 2.92 27.52 3.88
N PRO A 115 3.07 28.00 5.14
CA PRO A 115 3.37 29.41 5.40
C PRO A 115 4.70 29.85 4.81
N THR A 116 5.71 28.97 4.86
CA THR A 116 7.03 29.23 4.27
C THR A 116 6.92 29.39 2.75
N MET A 117 6.14 28.53 2.09
CA MET A 117 5.89 28.62 0.65
C MET A 117 5.06 29.85 0.27
N ILE A 118 4.08 30.24 1.08
CA ILE A 118 3.32 31.48 0.87
C ILE A 118 4.26 32.69 0.98
N ASN A 119 5.12 32.73 1.99
CA ASN A 119 6.09 33.81 2.14
C ASN A 119 7.07 33.87 0.97
N GLU A 120 7.51 32.73 0.44
CA GLU A 120 8.36 32.69 -0.74
C GLU A 120 7.59 33.16 -1.99
N LEU A 121 6.34 32.74 -2.15
CA LEU A 121 5.48 33.20 -3.24
C LEU A 121 5.26 34.72 -3.18
N GLU A 122 5.05 35.29 -1.99
CA GLU A 122 4.93 36.75 -1.81
C GLU A 122 6.23 37.47 -2.17
N LYS A 123 7.40 36.96 -1.74
CA LYS A 123 8.68 37.52 -2.16
C LYS A 123 8.87 37.46 -3.67
N GLN A 124 8.44 36.37 -4.31
CA GLN A 124 8.51 36.23 -5.76
C GLN A 124 7.59 37.21 -6.48
N LYS A 125 6.37 37.42 -5.97
CA LYS A 125 5.43 38.41 -6.53
C LYS A 125 6.04 39.80 -6.60
N ASP A 126 6.87 40.16 -5.63
CA ASP A 126 7.51 41.48 -5.54
C ASP A 126 8.88 41.56 -6.24
N MET A 127 9.42 40.44 -6.73
CA MET A 127 10.64 40.44 -7.56
C MET A 127 10.32 40.93 -8.98
N THR A 128 11.24 41.74 -9.52
CA THR A 128 11.20 42.11 -10.95
C THR A 128 11.57 40.92 -11.81
N LEU A 129 10.99 40.86 -13.01
CA LEU A 129 11.18 39.72 -13.90
C LEU A 129 12.65 39.53 -14.29
N ILE A 130 13.39 40.63 -14.50
CA ILE A 130 14.83 40.58 -14.79
C ILE A 130 15.64 39.95 -13.65
N ASN A 131 15.34 40.31 -12.40
CA ASN A 131 16.05 39.79 -11.24
C ASN A 131 15.75 38.31 -11.02
N TYR A 132 14.53 37.87 -11.36
CA TYR A 132 14.15 36.48 -11.27
C TYR A 132 14.86 35.64 -12.34
N LEU A 133 14.77 36.05 -13.61
CA LEU A 133 15.39 35.34 -14.73
C LEU A 133 16.92 35.29 -14.60
N GLY A 134 17.54 36.38 -14.14
CA GLY A 134 18.98 36.44 -13.89
C GLY A 134 19.46 35.49 -12.79
N LYS A 135 18.63 35.21 -11.77
CA LYS A 135 18.96 34.24 -10.71
C LYS A 135 18.95 32.80 -11.19
N GLU A 136 18.09 32.46 -12.14
CA GLU A 136 17.96 31.10 -12.67
C GLU A 136 19.05 30.74 -13.69
N GLY A 137 20.02 31.65 -13.92
CA GLY A 137 21.13 31.39 -14.85
C GLY A 137 20.67 31.23 -16.30
N LEU A 138 19.48 31.74 -16.61
CA LEU A 138 18.95 31.79 -17.96
C LEU A 138 19.66 32.93 -18.69
N ASP A 139 20.84 32.61 -19.24
CA ASP A 139 21.65 33.49 -20.07
C ASP A 139 20.99 33.61 -21.45
N ILE A 140 19.84 34.29 -21.48
CA ILE A 140 19.03 34.40 -22.68
C ILE A 140 18.98 35.87 -23.11
N GLU A 141 19.23 36.12 -24.40
CA GLU A 141 19.17 37.44 -25.01
C GLU A 141 17.76 38.03 -24.86
N LEU A 142 17.65 39.01 -23.96
CA LEU A 142 16.40 39.68 -23.64
C LEU A 142 15.84 40.40 -24.89
N PRO A 143 14.54 40.24 -25.20
CA PRO A 143 13.90 41.05 -26.24
C PRO A 143 14.05 42.53 -25.88
N ARG A 144 14.52 43.35 -26.82
CA ARG A 144 14.77 44.79 -26.58
C ARG A 144 13.51 45.59 -26.19
N GLU A 145 12.35 45.02 -26.45
CA GLU A 145 11.03 45.63 -26.25
C GLU A 145 10.37 45.18 -24.94
N ALA A 146 10.97 44.24 -24.20
CA ALA A 146 10.41 43.75 -22.95
C ALA A 146 10.68 44.73 -21.79
N ASP A 147 9.62 45.20 -21.15
CA ASP A 147 9.72 45.88 -19.85
C ASP A 147 9.91 44.82 -18.76
N LEU A 148 11.16 44.61 -18.35
CA LEU A 148 11.54 43.56 -17.40
C LEU A 148 11.64 44.08 -15.95
N ASP A 149 11.47 45.39 -15.77
CA ASP A 149 11.43 46.02 -14.45
C ASP A 149 10.04 45.90 -13.82
N ILE A 150 9.08 45.32 -14.54
CA ILE A 150 7.78 44.96 -13.98
C ILE A 150 7.91 43.84 -12.93
N THR A 151 7.18 44.00 -11.83
CA THR A 151 7.00 42.95 -10.83
C THR A 151 5.98 41.93 -11.29
N ILE A 152 6.13 40.67 -10.87
CA ILE A 152 5.15 39.62 -11.16
C ILE A 152 3.75 40.06 -10.67
N ARG A 153 3.66 40.72 -9.51
CA ARG A 153 2.41 41.26 -8.98
C ARG A 153 1.75 42.28 -9.91
N ALA A 154 2.53 43.21 -10.48
CA ALA A 154 2.01 44.21 -11.41
C ALA A 154 1.55 43.54 -12.71
N MET A 155 2.34 42.60 -13.22
CA MET A 155 1.98 41.81 -14.40
C MET A 155 0.65 41.10 -14.20
N LEU A 156 0.37 40.53 -13.02
CA LEU A 156 -0.91 39.83 -12.77
C LEU A 156 -2.12 40.75 -12.62
N LYS A 157 -1.93 42.06 -12.38
CA LYS A 157 -3.01 43.01 -12.11
C LYS A 157 -3.47 43.78 -13.34
N GLU A 158 -2.60 43.94 -14.33
CA GLU A 158 -2.83 44.84 -15.45
C GLU A 158 -2.92 44.07 -16.77
N GLU A 159 -4.07 44.15 -17.45
CA GLU A 159 -4.35 43.44 -18.71
C GLU A 159 -3.31 43.66 -19.80
N ASP A 160 -2.87 44.90 -19.94
CA ASP A 160 -1.93 45.29 -20.99
C ASP A 160 -0.54 44.66 -20.78
N TYR A 161 -0.21 44.28 -19.55
CA TYR A 161 1.12 43.81 -19.17
C TYR A 161 1.36 42.32 -19.34
N TYR A 162 0.38 41.50 -19.73
CA TYR A 162 0.64 40.13 -20.18
C TYR A 162 0.44 39.94 -21.68
N ALA A 163 -0.15 40.90 -22.39
CA ALA A 163 -0.27 40.87 -23.85
C ALA A 163 1.10 40.71 -24.54
N TRP A 164 2.17 41.31 -24.00
CA TRP A 164 3.52 41.19 -24.55
C TRP A 164 4.11 39.78 -24.42
N LEU A 165 3.68 38.96 -23.43
CA LEU A 165 4.13 37.57 -23.30
C LEU A 165 3.74 36.73 -24.52
N GLU A 166 2.64 37.08 -25.19
CA GLU A 166 2.20 36.38 -26.41
C GLU A 166 3.15 36.59 -27.60
N HIS A 167 3.90 37.69 -27.59
CA HIS A 167 4.87 38.04 -28.63
C HIS A 167 6.22 37.37 -28.43
N LEU A 168 6.45 36.71 -27.28
CA LEU A 168 7.68 35.99 -27.01
C LEU A 168 7.79 34.70 -27.81
N GLN A 169 9.03 34.29 -28.09
CA GLN A 169 9.29 32.94 -28.59
C GLN A 169 8.83 31.90 -27.58
N THR A 170 8.41 30.72 -28.06
CA THR A 170 7.80 29.67 -27.22
C THR A 170 8.68 29.29 -26.02
N GLY A 171 10.01 29.24 -26.19
CA GLY A 171 10.94 28.93 -25.09
C GLY A 171 10.92 29.97 -23.98
N TRP A 172 10.91 31.26 -24.35
CA TRP A 172 10.80 32.38 -23.42
C TRP A 172 9.49 32.37 -22.65
N MET A 173 8.40 32.20 -23.37
CA MET A 173 7.07 32.11 -22.77
C MET A 173 7.02 30.97 -21.75
N VAL A 174 7.51 29.77 -22.08
CA VAL A 174 7.55 28.64 -21.14
C VAL A 174 8.40 28.94 -19.90
N ALA A 175 9.62 29.48 -20.08
CA ALA A 175 10.52 29.79 -18.98
C ALA A 175 9.94 30.85 -18.04
N THR A 176 9.41 31.94 -18.60
CA THR A 176 8.77 33.02 -17.84
C THR A 176 7.54 32.51 -17.10
N CYS A 177 6.67 31.72 -17.75
CA CYS A 177 5.50 31.15 -17.08
C CYS A 177 5.90 30.20 -15.95
N GLN A 178 6.83 29.28 -16.19
CA GLN A 178 7.32 28.35 -15.17
C GLN A 178 7.94 29.07 -13.98
N ALA A 179 8.70 30.13 -14.23
CA ALA A 179 9.25 31.00 -13.20
C ALA A 179 8.15 31.64 -12.33
N ILE A 180 7.11 32.18 -12.97
CA ILE A 180 6.03 32.89 -12.28
C ILE A 180 5.13 31.95 -11.47
N ILE A 181 4.80 30.78 -12.03
CA ILE A 181 3.76 29.93 -11.47
C ILE A 181 4.29 28.66 -10.81
N GLY A 182 5.59 28.36 -10.92
CA GLY A 182 6.14 27.09 -10.44
C GLY A 182 5.91 26.87 -8.95
N ASN A 183 6.15 27.90 -8.13
CA ASN A 183 5.88 27.84 -6.69
C ASN A 183 4.39 27.89 -6.36
N ALA A 184 3.58 28.62 -7.13
CA ALA A 184 2.13 28.59 -6.98
C ALA A 184 1.56 27.20 -7.28
N TYR A 185 2.06 26.52 -8.32
CA TYR A 185 1.70 25.16 -8.66
C TYR A 185 2.12 24.17 -7.55
N ARG A 186 3.37 24.25 -7.07
CA ARG A 186 3.85 23.41 -5.96
C ARG A 186 3.02 23.61 -4.69
N LEU A 187 2.68 24.85 -4.36
CA LEU A 187 1.80 25.17 -3.25
C LEU A 187 0.41 24.57 -3.45
N GLY A 188 -0.15 24.68 -4.66
CA GLY A 188 -1.41 24.04 -5.02
C GLY A 188 -1.39 22.52 -4.84
N VAL A 189 -0.34 21.86 -5.29
CA VAL A 189 -0.16 20.40 -5.12
C VAL A 189 -0.13 20.01 -3.64
N ILE A 190 0.64 20.73 -2.82
CA ILE A 190 0.73 20.46 -1.38
C ILE A 190 -0.62 20.66 -0.70
N VAL A 191 -1.32 21.75 -1.01
CA VAL A 191 -2.67 22.04 -0.48
C VAL A 191 -3.65 20.96 -0.91
N SER A 192 -3.63 20.56 -2.18
CA SER A 192 -4.41 19.44 -2.72
C SER A 192 -4.18 18.15 -1.91
N ASP A 193 -2.93 17.79 -1.69
CA ASP A 193 -2.56 16.55 -1.00
C ASP A 193 -2.97 16.59 0.48
N CYS A 194 -2.84 17.75 1.13
CA CYS A 194 -3.32 17.93 2.50
C CYS A 194 -4.85 17.82 2.58
N LEU A 195 -5.59 18.45 1.65
CA LEU A 195 -7.06 18.41 1.63
C LEU A 195 -7.63 17.04 1.27
N TYR A 196 -6.90 16.24 0.50
CA TYR A 196 -7.28 14.86 0.21
C TYR A 196 -7.29 14.01 1.49
N VAL A 197 -6.36 14.28 2.41
CA VAL A 197 -6.21 13.54 3.67
C VAL A 197 -7.04 14.13 4.80
N ALA A 198 -7.10 15.47 4.89
CA ALA A 198 -7.76 16.22 5.96
C ALA A 198 -8.54 17.41 5.37
N SER A 199 -9.78 17.15 4.94
CA SER A 199 -10.64 18.12 4.27
C SER A 199 -10.99 19.35 5.13
N GLU A 200 -10.96 19.21 6.45
CA GLU A 200 -11.19 20.26 7.43
C GLU A 200 -10.11 21.35 7.42
N LEU A 201 -8.96 21.12 6.77
CA LEU A 201 -7.94 22.14 6.54
C LEU A 201 -8.36 23.19 5.50
N GLU A 202 -9.50 23.04 4.83
CA GLU A 202 -9.96 23.97 3.80
C GLU A 202 -10.07 25.41 4.32
N ASP A 203 -10.72 25.60 5.47
CA ASP A 203 -10.90 26.93 6.06
C ASP A 203 -9.57 27.55 6.48
N TYR A 204 -8.66 26.72 7.02
CA TYR A 204 -7.30 27.14 7.36
C TYR A 204 -6.55 27.63 6.12
N PHE A 205 -6.56 26.86 5.03
CA PHE A 205 -5.91 27.24 3.79
C PHE A 205 -6.51 28.50 3.17
N ARG A 206 -7.85 28.62 3.15
CA ARG A 206 -8.55 29.83 2.70
C ARG A 206 -8.12 31.07 3.47
N ALA A 207 -7.97 30.96 4.79
CA ALA A 207 -7.54 32.05 5.65
C ALA A 207 -6.08 32.46 5.41
N ILE A 208 -5.16 31.49 5.33
CA ILE A 208 -3.72 31.78 5.29
C ILE A 208 -3.18 32.10 3.90
N ILE A 209 -3.69 31.45 2.85
CA ILE A 209 -3.23 31.66 1.47
C ILE A 209 -3.76 33.01 0.95
N GLY A 210 -5.02 33.34 1.27
CA GLY A 210 -5.68 34.53 0.77
C GLY A 210 -6.14 34.42 -0.70
N ALA A 211 -7.09 35.27 -1.08
CA ALA A 211 -7.77 35.18 -2.38
C ALA A 211 -6.82 35.40 -3.58
N GLU A 212 -5.84 36.29 -3.45
CA GLU A 212 -4.87 36.60 -4.52
C GLU A 212 -3.98 35.38 -4.83
N ASN A 213 -3.42 34.73 -3.81
CA ASN A 213 -2.58 33.56 -4.02
C ASN A 213 -3.39 32.34 -4.46
N PHE A 214 -4.66 32.21 -4.06
CA PHE A 214 -5.55 31.19 -4.61
C PHE A 214 -5.76 31.36 -6.13
N ARG A 215 -5.88 32.61 -6.62
CA ARG A 215 -5.94 32.86 -8.07
C ARG A 215 -4.64 32.44 -8.76
N LEU A 216 -3.49 32.76 -8.17
CA LEU A 216 -2.18 32.35 -8.67
C LEU A 216 -2.01 30.82 -8.73
N ILE A 217 -2.42 30.12 -7.67
CA ILE A 217 -2.42 28.66 -7.62
C ILE A 217 -3.28 28.10 -8.77
N ARG A 218 -4.49 28.63 -8.96
CA ARG A 218 -5.37 28.24 -10.07
C ARG A 218 -4.73 28.49 -11.44
N CYS A 219 -4.12 29.65 -11.65
CA CYS A 219 -3.43 29.96 -12.91
C CYS A 219 -2.26 28.99 -13.16
N GLY A 220 -1.44 28.73 -12.14
CA GLY A 220 -0.34 27.77 -12.25
C GLY A 220 -0.80 26.35 -12.53
N MET A 221 -1.93 25.95 -11.97
CA MET A 221 -2.56 24.66 -12.24
C MET A 221 -3.10 24.55 -13.67
N LEU A 222 -3.83 25.55 -14.15
CA LEU A 222 -4.35 25.58 -15.52
C LEU A 222 -3.22 25.53 -16.56
N PHE A 223 -2.15 26.28 -16.31
CA PHE A 223 -1.00 26.26 -17.20
C PHE A 223 -0.31 24.88 -17.20
N ASN A 224 -0.10 24.26 -16.02
CA ASN A 224 0.53 22.94 -15.93
C ASN A 224 -0.33 21.83 -16.56
N LYS A 225 -1.67 21.91 -16.43
CA LYS A 225 -2.62 21.02 -17.12
C LYS A 225 -2.34 20.93 -18.62
N ASN A 226 -2.03 22.06 -19.24
CA ASN A 226 -1.80 22.18 -20.67
C ASN A 226 -0.34 21.89 -21.09
N MET A 227 0.56 21.60 -20.14
CA MET A 227 1.94 21.20 -20.45
C MET A 227 2.06 19.70 -20.79
N PRO A 228 2.84 19.33 -21.82
CA PRO A 228 3.10 17.92 -22.16
C PRO A 228 3.74 17.16 -21.00
N GLY A 229 3.24 15.95 -20.73
CA GLY A 229 3.78 15.09 -19.68
C GLY A 229 3.47 15.56 -18.25
N SER A 230 2.54 16.51 -18.08
CA SER A 230 2.11 16.91 -16.74
C SER A 230 1.36 15.78 -16.04
N ASN A 231 1.66 15.57 -14.75
CA ASN A 231 0.92 14.64 -13.88
C ASN A 231 -0.40 15.26 -13.36
N PHE A 232 -0.97 16.21 -14.10
CA PHE A 232 -2.06 17.07 -13.64
C PHE A 232 -3.33 16.30 -13.24
N ASN A 233 -3.64 15.20 -13.93
CA ASN A 233 -4.82 14.37 -13.67
C ASN A 233 -4.94 13.89 -12.21
N LYS A 234 -3.81 13.77 -11.49
CA LYS A 234 -3.80 13.39 -10.06
C LYS A 234 -4.31 14.51 -9.14
N HIS A 235 -4.09 15.77 -9.50
CA HIS A 235 -4.33 16.94 -8.64
C HIS A 235 -5.65 17.67 -8.94
N GLN A 236 -6.26 17.41 -10.10
CA GLN A 236 -7.50 18.06 -10.55
C GLN A 236 -8.69 17.85 -9.59
N ARG A 237 -8.82 16.65 -8.99
CA ARG A 237 -9.97 16.30 -8.14
C ARG A 237 -9.96 16.99 -6.79
N SER A 238 -8.79 17.16 -6.18
CA SER A 238 -8.66 17.65 -4.81
C SER A 238 -8.93 19.15 -4.68
N LEU A 239 -8.61 19.95 -5.69
CA LEU A 239 -8.80 21.39 -5.66
C LEU A 239 -10.16 21.85 -6.20
N ARG A 240 -11.03 20.91 -6.59
CA ARG A 240 -12.34 21.20 -7.18
C ARG A 240 -12.25 22.28 -8.26
N ILE A 241 -11.20 22.23 -9.08
CA ILE A 241 -11.10 23.07 -10.28
C ILE A 241 -12.13 22.49 -11.24
N VAL A 242 -13.36 22.99 -11.15
CA VAL A 242 -14.45 22.61 -12.03
C VAL A 242 -14.03 23.03 -13.43
N ASP A 243 -13.89 22.05 -14.33
CA ASP A 243 -13.71 22.31 -15.74
C ASP A 243 -14.92 23.15 -16.22
N GLY A 244 -14.68 24.44 -16.45
CA GLY A 244 -15.43 25.17 -17.47
C GLY A 244 -16.51 26.16 -17.04
N GLN A 245 -16.52 26.79 -15.85
CA GLN A 245 -17.53 27.85 -15.62
C GLN A 245 -17.16 29.17 -14.97
N GLN A 246 -15.91 29.44 -14.63
CA GLN A 246 -15.55 30.81 -14.25
C GLN A 246 -14.15 31.15 -14.71
N SER A 247 -14.03 31.79 -15.87
CA SER A 247 -12.82 32.51 -16.21
C SER A 247 -13.03 33.98 -15.86
N ASN A 248 -12.32 34.46 -14.84
CA ASN A 248 -11.87 35.84 -14.93
C ASN A 248 -10.91 35.94 -16.13
N ASP A 249 -10.77 37.12 -16.72
CA ASP A 249 -9.96 37.35 -17.93
C ASP A 249 -8.52 36.81 -17.78
N VAL A 250 -7.93 36.94 -16.58
CA VAL A 250 -6.61 36.39 -16.24
C VAL A 250 -6.53 34.86 -16.37
N GLU A 251 -7.55 34.13 -15.89
CA GLU A 251 -7.53 32.66 -15.93
C GLU A 251 -7.69 32.15 -17.37
N GLN A 252 -8.54 32.82 -18.17
CA GLN A 252 -8.69 32.50 -19.59
C GLN A 252 -7.40 32.77 -20.36
N PHE A 253 -6.74 33.89 -20.10
CA PHE A 253 -5.46 34.22 -20.71
C PHE A 253 -4.42 33.11 -20.48
N TRP A 254 -4.21 32.69 -19.22
CA TRP A 254 -3.24 31.64 -18.90
C TRP A 254 -3.60 30.28 -19.49
N HIS A 255 -4.91 29.98 -19.57
CA HIS A 255 -5.40 28.80 -20.25
C HIS A 255 -5.02 28.83 -21.75
N ASP A 256 -5.34 29.91 -22.43
CA ASP A 256 -5.10 30.10 -23.87
C ASP A 256 -3.60 30.14 -24.19
N LEU A 257 -2.80 30.74 -23.30
CA LEU A 257 -1.35 30.74 -23.41
C LEU A 257 -0.79 29.30 -23.38
N GLY A 258 -1.28 28.48 -22.45
CA GLY A 258 -0.94 27.06 -22.38
C GLY A 258 -1.29 26.30 -23.67
N GLU A 259 -2.48 26.53 -24.23
CA GLU A 259 -2.85 25.95 -25.53
C GLU A 259 -1.97 26.43 -26.69
N LYS A 260 -1.61 27.71 -26.72
CA LYS A 260 -0.77 28.32 -27.77
C LYS A 260 0.65 27.74 -27.74
N VAL A 261 1.24 27.55 -26.55
CA VAL A 261 2.54 26.87 -26.36
C VAL A 261 2.51 25.51 -27.05
N TYR A 262 1.42 24.76 -26.85
CA TYR A 262 1.24 23.43 -27.42
C TYR A 262 1.09 23.44 -28.94
N LYS A 263 0.21 24.29 -29.49
CA LYS A 263 -0.04 24.37 -30.94
C LYS A 263 1.21 24.78 -31.75
N LYS A 264 2.19 25.44 -31.13
CA LYS A 264 3.43 25.88 -31.77
C LYS A 264 4.57 24.86 -31.76
N GLN A 265 4.44 23.72 -31.08
CA GLN A 265 5.47 22.67 -31.18
C GLN A 265 5.41 22.04 -32.58
N PRO A 266 6.51 22.03 -33.34
CA PRO A 266 6.55 21.29 -34.59
C PRO A 266 6.31 19.81 -34.27
N THR A 267 5.29 19.23 -34.89
CA THR A 267 5.14 17.78 -34.99
C THR A 267 6.30 17.27 -35.84
N ASP A 268 7.40 16.93 -35.19
CA ASP A 268 8.42 16.04 -35.74
C ASP A 268 7.91 14.59 -35.76
#